data_AF-A0A523QKF6-F1
#
_entry.id   AF-A0A523QKF6-F1
#
_cell.length_a   1.000
_cell.length_b   1.000
_cell.length_c   1.000
_cell.angle_alpha   90.00
_cell.angle_beta   90.00
_cell.angle_gamma   90.00
#
_symmetry.space_group_name_H-M   'P 1'
#
loop_
_entity.id
_entity.type
_entity.pdbx_description
1 polymer ?
#
loop_
_entity_poly.entity_id
_entity_poly.type
_entity_poly.pdbx_seq_one_letter_code
_entity_poly.pdbx_strand_id
1 'polypeptide(L)'
;PHPQILDSFMDRHLFEWLRTAIEDYHDLFLTHFVELRIDSFNIQSFLRIKLWEEVNEKELLERVLVEKGTVEKMELVQLSSQPKEALGDRLDKTDYGEPVKKALEELDRDGSLFGLEEFFDSYILEYASSGYYITFGKEPLVNYMLLKKKEIRLLRQILREKLTPQPRARSTG
;
A
#
# COMPACT_ATOMS: atom_id res chain seq x y z
N PRO A 1 18.96 -0.07 12.34
CA PRO A 1 17.77 -0.43 11.51
C PRO A 1 16.81 0.76 11.43
N HIS A 2 16.33 1.10 10.22
CA HIS A 2 15.32 2.14 10.01
C HIS A 2 14.03 1.79 10.80
N PRO A 3 13.43 2.71 11.59
CA PRO A 3 12.26 2.40 12.44
C PRO A 3 11.09 1.74 11.69
N GLN A 4 10.89 2.10 10.43
CA GLN A 4 9.85 1.54 9.57
C GLN A 4 10.05 0.04 9.24
N ILE A 5 11.25 -0.52 9.44
CA ILE A 5 11.50 -1.97 9.26
C ILE A 5 10.75 -2.77 10.32
N LEU A 6 10.68 -2.26 11.56
CA LEU A 6 9.93 -2.93 12.63
C LEU A 6 8.44 -2.94 12.32
N ASP A 7 7.90 -1.81 11.86
CA ASP A 7 6.49 -1.71 11.46
C ASP A 7 6.19 -2.67 10.30
N SER A 8 7.06 -2.70 9.29
CA SER A 8 6.93 -3.60 8.13
C SER A 8 6.98 -5.07 8.53
N PHE A 9 7.76 -5.42 9.56
CA PHE A 9 7.83 -6.78 10.10
C PHE A 9 6.53 -7.18 10.80
N MET A 10 5.92 -6.26 11.55
CA MET A 10 4.62 -6.48 12.19
C MET A 10 3.51 -6.64 11.14
N ASP A 11 3.50 -5.78 10.11
CA ASP A 11 2.54 -5.86 9.00
C ASP A 11 2.68 -7.18 8.24
N ARG A 12 3.92 -7.63 7.99
CA ARG A 12 4.18 -8.94 7.38
C ARG A 12 3.52 -10.07 8.18
N HIS A 13 3.76 -10.14 9.48
CA HIS A 13 3.17 -11.18 10.32
C HIS A 13 1.64 -11.10 10.39
N LEU A 14 1.09 -9.89 10.40
CA LEU A 14 -0.36 -9.70 10.29
C LEU A 14 -0.91 -10.31 9.00
N PHE A 15 -0.26 -10.09 7.86
CA PHE A 15 -0.70 -10.65 6.59
C PHE A 15 -0.51 -12.18 6.52
N GLU A 16 0.59 -12.72 7.04
CA GLU A 16 0.81 -14.17 7.14
C GLU A 16 -0.29 -14.85 7.98
N TRP A 17 -0.69 -14.22 9.09
CA TRP A 17 -1.79 -14.69 9.92
C TRP A 17 -3.15 -14.58 9.19
N LEU A 18 -3.46 -13.42 8.60
CA LEU A 18 -4.71 -13.21 7.86
C LEU A 18 -4.89 -14.23 6.73
N ARG A 19 -3.81 -14.51 6.01
CA ARG A 19 -3.79 -15.50 4.92
C ARG A 19 -4.17 -16.89 5.43
N THR A 20 -3.54 -17.32 6.52
CA THR A 20 -3.85 -18.61 7.15
C THR A 20 -5.31 -18.68 7.60
N ALA A 21 -5.82 -17.60 8.22
CA ALA A 21 -7.21 -17.53 8.67
C ALA A 21 -8.23 -17.57 7.51
N ILE A 22 -7.89 -17.02 6.35
CA ILE A 22 -8.79 -16.98 5.18
C ILE A 22 -8.75 -18.28 4.39
N GLU A 23 -7.60 -18.97 4.34
CA GLU A 23 -7.48 -20.30 3.75
C GLU A 23 -8.47 -21.28 4.39
N ASP A 24 -8.65 -21.21 5.71
CA ASP A 24 -9.62 -22.04 6.45
C ASP A 24 -11.08 -21.61 6.22
N TYR A 25 -11.32 -20.33 5.89
CA TYR A 25 -12.66 -19.76 5.72
C TYR A 25 -13.22 -19.94 4.29
N HIS A 26 -12.36 -20.24 3.32
CA HIS A 26 -12.71 -20.53 1.91
C HIS A 26 -13.59 -19.49 1.22
N ASP A 27 -13.27 -18.20 1.41
CA ASP A 27 -14.05 -17.13 0.81
C ASP A 27 -13.28 -16.34 -0.25
N LEU A 28 -13.81 -16.32 -1.47
CA LEU A 28 -13.18 -15.68 -2.62
C LEU A 28 -13.04 -14.16 -2.47
N PHE A 29 -14.04 -13.50 -1.87
CA PHE A 29 -13.99 -12.05 -1.66
C PHE A 29 -12.89 -11.69 -0.66
N LEU A 30 -12.85 -12.36 0.49
CA LEU A 30 -11.82 -12.09 1.51
C LEU A 30 -10.43 -12.50 1.04
N THR A 31 -10.33 -13.59 0.28
CA THR A 31 -9.06 -14.04 -0.31
C THR A 31 -8.50 -12.95 -1.20
N HIS A 32 -9.27 -12.51 -2.19
CA HIS A 32 -8.80 -11.49 -3.11
C HIS A 32 -8.61 -10.11 -2.43
N PHE A 33 -9.49 -9.75 -1.48
CA PHE A 33 -9.30 -8.57 -0.65
C PHE A 33 -7.93 -8.56 0.06
N VAL A 34 -7.50 -9.70 0.61
CA VAL A 34 -6.20 -9.80 1.27
C VAL A 34 -5.05 -9.84 0.27
N GLU A 35 -5.20 -10.48 -0.88
CA GLU A 35 -4.21 -10.43 -1.97
C GLU A 35 -3.94 -8.98 -2.40
N LEU A 36 -4.98 -8.19 -2.65
CA LEU A 36 -4.85 -6.76 -3.02
C LEU A 36 -4.17 -5.93 -1.92
N ARG A 37 -4.43 -6.25 -0.65
CA ARG A 37 -3.77 -5.58 0.48
C ARG A 37 -2.30 -5.99 0.60
N ILE A 38 -1.96 -7.24 0.31
CA ILE A 38 -0.59 -7.72 0.25
C ILE A 38 0.16 -7.03 -0.89
N ASP A 39 -0.44 -6.91 -2.08
CA ASP A 39 0.17 -6.21 -3.21
C ASP A 39 0.44 -4.75 -2.88
N SER A 40 -0.55 -4.06 -2.30
CA SER A 40 -0.39 -2.68 -1.84
C SER A 40 0.78 -2.53 -0.86
N PHE A 41 0.87 -3.42 0.13
CA PHE A 41 1.96 -3.42 1.09
C PHE A 41 3.32 -3.70 0.43
N ASN A 42 3.38 -4.70 -0.45
CA ASN A 42 4.61 -5.14 -1.10
C ASN A 42 5.16 -4.09 -2.06
N ILE A 43 4.31 -3.52 -2.92
CA ILE A 43 4.70 -2.52 -3.92
C ILE A 43 5.22 -1.24 -3.22
N GLN A 44 4.49 -0.76 -2.21
CA GLN A 44 4.96 0.40 -1.45
C GLN A 44 6.24 0.13 -0.66
N SER A 45 6.36 -1.06 -0.05
CA SER A 45 7.55 -1.43 0.70
C SER A 45 8.77 -1.62 -0.20
N PHE A 46 8.57 -2.14 -1.41
CA PHE A 46 9.62 -2.20 -2.43
C PHE A 46 10.18 -0.82 -2.74
N LEU A 47 9.32 0.15 -3.06
CA LEU A 47 9.76 1.51 -3.36
C LEU A 47 10.42 2.19 -2.16
N ARG A 48 9.90 1.99 -0.94
CA ARG A 48 10.53 2.51 0.29
C ARG A 48 11.93 1.93 0.51
N ILE A 49 12.10 0.63 0.31
CA ILE A 49 13.41 -0.03 0.47
C ILE A 49 14.39 0.45 -0.60
N LYS A 50 13.95 0.63 -1.86
CA LYS A 50 14.75 1.25 -2.92
C LYS A 50 15.25 2.64 -2.53
N LEU A 51 14.41 3.44 -1.88
CA LEU A 51 14.75 4.79 -1.43
C LEU A 51 15.77 4.84 -0.29
N TRP A 52 15.93 3.77 0.48
CA TRP A 52 16.94 3.73 1.54
C TRP A 52 18.36 3.52 1.00
N GLU A 53 18.50 3.08 -0.26
CA GLU A 53 19.79 2.85 -0.94
C GLU A 53 20.75 1.98 -0.10
N GLU A 54 20.22 1.00 0.64
CA GLU A 54 21.03 0.09 1.46
C GLU A 54 21.64 -1.05 0.64
N VAL A 55 22.86 -1.46 1.00
CA VAL A 55 23.65 -2.47 0.27
C VAL A 55 22.98 -3.85 0.26
N ASN A 56 22.07 -4.12 1.20
CA ASN A 56 21.39 -5.41 1.39
C ASN A 56 19.91 -5.39 0.94
N GLU A 57 19.58 -4.59 -0.06
CA GLU A 57 18.21 -4.41 -0.57
C GLU A 57 17.46 -5.74 -0.79
N LYS A 58 18.11 -6.71 -1.43
CA LYS A 58 17.52 -8.03 -1.69
C LYS A 58 17.12 -8.76 -0.40
N GLU A 59 18.01 -8.78 0.60
CA GLU A 59 17.76 -9.42 1.90
C GLU A 59 16.60 -8.71 2.63
N LEU A 60 16.56 -7.38 2.58
CA LEU A 60 15.48 -6.59 3.16
C LEU A 60 14.13 -6.91 2.50
N LEU A 61 14.08 -6.97 1.16
CA LEU A 61 12.87 -7.33 0.43
C LEU A 61 12.42 -8.77 0.75
N GLU A 62 13.33 -9.74 0.81
CA GLU A 62 13.00 -11.11 1.21
C GLU A 62 12.41 -11.18 2.63
N ARG A 63 12.89 -10.32 3.53
CA ARG A 63 12.44 -10.25 4.92
C ARG A 63 11.16 -9.44 5.12
N VAL A 64 10.90 -8.43 4.30
CA VAL A 64 9.74 -7.54 4.46
C VAL A 64 8.55 -8.01 3.64
N LEU A 65 8.76 -8.39 2.38
CA LEU A 65 7.67 -8.72 1.48
C LEU A 65 6.92 -9.99 1.90
N VAL A 66 5.63 -10.01 1.60
CA VAL A 66 4.68 -11.06 1.95
C VAL A 66 4.33 -11.90 0.72
N GLU A 67 4.18 -13.21 0.92
CA GLU A 67 3.76 -14.15 -0.13
C GLU A 67 2.25 -14.13 -0.38
N LYS A 68 1.81 -14.68 -1.52
CA LYS A 68 0.40 -14.83 -1.91
C LYS A 68 -0.36 -13.49 -2.06
N GLY A 69 0.30 -12.49 -2.63
CA GLY A 69 -0.38 -11.40 -3.34
C GLY A 69 -0.73 -11.84 -4.76
N THR A 70 -1.37 -10.96 -5.55
CA THR A 70 -1.53 -11.20 -7.00
C THR A 70 -0.22 -10.96 -7.75
N VAL A 71 0.68 -10.16 -7.17
CA VAL A 71 2.06 -9.99 -7.63
C VAL A 71 2.97 -10.94 -6.84
N GLU A 72 3.70 -11.78 -7.54
CA GLU A 72 4.56 -12.77 -6.90
C GLU A 72 5.73 -12.08 -6.18
N LYS A 73 5.91 -12.40 -4.89
CA LYS A 73 6.99 -11.83 -4.07
C LYS A 73 8.37 -12.05 -4.70
N MET A 74 8.63 -13.26 -5.21
CA MET A 74 9.92 -13.60 -5.80
C MET A 74 10.24 -12.77 -7.03
N GLU A 75 9.23 -12.35 -7.79
CA GLU A 75 9.43 -11.44 -8.92
C GLU A 75 9.87 -10.06 -8.43
N LEU A 76 9.26 -9.53 -7.38
CA LEU A 76 9.67 -8.26 -6.77
C LEU A 76 11.09 -8.32 -6.19
N VAL A 77 11.43 -9.42 -5.49
CA VAL A 77 12.79 -9.63 -4.95
C VAL A 77 13.84 -9.65 -6.07
N GLN A 78 13.53 -10.23 -7.23
CA GLN A 78 14.45 -10.26 -8.38
C GLN A 78 14.71 -8.87 -8.99
N LEU A 79 13.81 -7.91 -8.79
CA LEU A 79 14.02 -6.51 -9.21
C LEU A 79 14.97 -5.75 -8.26
N SER A 80 15.43 -6.35 -7.16
CA SER A 80 16.34 -5.70 -6.21
C SER A 80 17.64 -5.21 -6.83
N SER A 81 18.18 -5.89 -7.83
CA SER A 81 19.40 -5.44 -8.52
C SER A 81 19.13 -4.46 -9.67
N GLN A 82 17.87 -4.14 -9.94
CA GLN A 82 17.44 -3.27 -11.03
C GLN A 82 17.10 -1.86 -10.51
N PRO A 83 17.08 -0.83 -11.37
CA PRO A 83 16.61 0.48 -10.96
C PRO A 83 15.10 0.44 -10.61
N LYS A 84 14.63 1.40 -9.78
CA LYS A 84 13.25 1.42 -9.24
C LYS A 84 12.18 1.47 -10.34
N GLU A 85 12.52 2.02 -11.50
CA GLU A 85 11.67 2.13 -12.69
C GLU A 85 11.30 0.76 -13.27
N ALA A 86 12.15 -0.25 -13.09
CA ALA A 86 11.87 -1.62 -13.53
C ALA A 86 10.61 -2.21 -12.89
N LEU A 87 10.17 -1.69 -11.75
CA LEU A 87 8.89 -2.07 -11.14
C LEU A 87 7.70 -1.66 -12.01
N GLY A 88 7.71 -0.45 -12.55
CA GLY A 88 6.65 0.05 -13.42
C GLY A 88 6.54 -0.79 -14.70
N ASP A 89 7.68 -1.12 -15.30
CA ASP A 89 7.75 -1.98 -16.49
C ASP A 89 7.27 -3.41 -16.20
N ARG A 90 7.66 -3.97 -15.05
CA ARG A 90 7.22 -5.31 -14.65
C ARG A 90 5.70 -5.38 -14.48
N LEU A 91 5.09 -4.31 -13.99
CA LEU A 91 3.66 -4.23 -13.67
C LEU A 91 2.80 -3.64 -14.79
N ASP A 92 3.39 -3.33 -15.94
CA ASP A 92 2.73 -2.63 -17.07
C ASP A 92 1.42 -3.29 -17.55
N LYS A 93 1.34 -4.61 -17.46
CA LYS A 93 0.16 -5.40 -17.88
C LYS A 93 -0.83 -5.68 -16.73
N THR A 94 -0.64 -5.05 -15.58
CA THR A 94 -1.51 -5.16 -14.41
C THR A 94 -2.18 -3.82 -14.15
N ASP A 95 -3.21 -3.81 -13.30
CA ASP A 95 -3.86 -2.58 -12.84
C ASP A 95 -2.91 -1.64 -12.07
N TYR A 96 -1.71 -2.11 -11.70
CA TYR A 96 -0.71 -1.36 -10.95
C TYR A 96 0.31 -0.62 -11.82
N GLY A 97 0.43 -0.95 -13.11
CA GLY A 97 1.50 -0.44 -13.98
C GLY A 97 1.53 1.09 -14.07
N GLU A 98 0.46 1.69 -14.60
CA GLU A 98 0.33 3.15 -14.73
C GLU A 98 0.39 3.90 -13.39
N PRO A 99 -0.32 3.47 -12.33
CA PRO A 99 -0.19 4.08 -11.00
C PRO A 99 1.23 4.06 -10.44
N VAL A 100 1.98 2.96 -10.63
CA VAL A 100 3.36 2.86 -10.16
C VAL A 100 4.29 3.78 -10.94
N LYS A 101 4.15 3.85 -12.27
CA LYS A 101 4.95 4.80 -13.09
C LYS A 101 4.69 6.23 -12.66
N LYS A 102 3.43 6.62 -12.48
CA LYS A 102 3.06 7.94 -12.00
C LYS A 102 3.63 8.22 -10.61
N ALA A 103 3.60 7.24 -9.71
CA ALA A 103 4.19 7.37 -8.38
C ALA A 103 5.71 7.55 -8.42
N LEU A 104 6.41 6.91 -9.36
CA LEU A 104 7.84 7.12 -9.57
C LEU A 104 8.15 8.55 -10.04
N GLU A 105 7.33 9.10 -10.94
CA GLU A 105 7.45 10.52 -11.35
C GLU A 105 7.20 11.50 -10.19
N GLU A 106 6.17 11.24 -9.37
CA GLU A 106 5.88 12.01 -8.15
C GLU A 106 7.00 11.91 -7.12
N LEU A 107 7.59 10.72 -6.99
CA LEU A 107 8.70 10.46 -6.10
C LEU A 107 9.95 11.24 -6.49
N ASP A 108 10.28 11.28 -7.79
CA ASP A 108 11.42 12.05 -8.30
C ASP A 108 11.23 13.57 -8.16
N ARG A 109 9.99 14.03 -8.29
CA ARG A 109 9.65 15.46 -8.18
C ARG A 109 9.58 15.95 -6.75
N ASP A 110 8.87 15.22 -5.88
CA ASP A 110 8.42 15.70 -4.57
C ASP A 110 8.89 14.83 -3.40
N GLY A 111 9.60 13.72 -3.66
CA GLY A 111 10.05 12.78 -2.63
C GLY A 111 8.92 12.05 -1.92
N SER A 112 7.73 11.98 -2.53
CA SER A 112 6.49 11.50 -1.91
C SER A 112 5.90 10.30 -2.63
N LEU A 113 5.45 9.31 -1.87
CA LEU A 113 4.66 8.17 -2.35
C LEU A 113 3.15 8.34 -2.11
N PHE A 114 2.72 9.55 -1.74
CA PHE A 114 1.33 9.80 -1.34
C PHE A 114 0.31 9.43 -2.44
N GLY A 115 0.59 9.74 -3.70
CA GLY A 115 -0.33 9.38 -4.80
C GLY A 115 -0.48 7.87 -4.98
N LEU A 116 0.56 7.09 -4.70
CA LEU A 116 0.50 5.63 -4.70
C LEU A 116 -0.36 5.09 -3.55
N GLU A 117 -0.21 5.68 -2.35
CA GLU A 117 -1.04 5.34 -1.19
C GLU A 117 -2.52 5.63 -1.48
N GLU A 118 -2.82 6.78 -2.07
CA GLU A 118 -4.18 7.18 -2.44
C GLU A 118 -4.78 6.28 -3.53
N PHE A 119 -3.97 5.89 -4.51
CA PHE A 119 -4.37 4.92 -5.53
C PHE A 119 -4.80 3.60 -4.88
N PHE A 120 -3.95 2.99 -4.05
CA PHE A 120 -4.29 1.71 -3.42
C PHE A 120 -5.48 1.81 -2.47
N ASP A 121 -5.58 2.88 -1.68
CA ASP A 121 -6.73 3.10 -0.81
C ASP A 121 -8.04 3.18 -1.62
N SER A 122 -8.01 3.82 -2.79
CA SER A 122 -9.18 3.94 -3.67
C SER A 122 -9.50 2.63 -4.37
N TYR A 123 -8.48 1.96 -4.94
CA TYR A 123 -8.63 0.69 -5.64
C TYR A 123 -9.19 -0.41 -4.74
N ILE A 124 -8.68 -0.54 -3.52
CA ILE A 124 -9.17 -1.52 -2.53
C ILE A 124 -10.59 -1.18 -2.07
N LEU A 125 -10.92 0.11 -1.93
CA LEU A 125 -12.25 0.56 -1.55
C LEU A 125 -13.27 0.30 -2.68
N GLU A 126 -12.90 0.52 -3.93
CA GLU A 126 -13.71 0.21 -5.10
C GLU A 126 -13.98 -1.29 -5.19
N TYR A 127 -12.96 -2.13 -5.02
CA TYR A 127 -13.13 -3.58 -4.93
C TYR A 127 -14.13 -3.96 -3.82
N ALA A 128 -13.96 -3.43 -2.61
CA ALA A 128 -14.86 -3.70 -1.48
C ALA A 128 -16.29 -3.18 -1.73
N SER A 129 -16.44 -2.09 -2.49
CA SER A 129 -17.72 -1.49 -2.85
C SER A 129 -18.43 -2.25 -3.98
N SER A 130 -17.67 -2.91 -4.86
CA SER A 130 -18.15 -3.63 -6.04
C SER A 130 -18.95 -4.92 -5.74
N GLY A 131 -19.05 -5.33 -4.47
CA GLY A 131 -19.81 -6.51 -4.00
C GLY A 131 -21.35 -6.39 -4.13
N TYR A 132 -21.84 -5.79 -5.22
CA TYR A 132 -23.18 -5.26 -5.44
C TYR A 132 -24.35 -6.26 -5.49
N TYR A 133 -24.18 -7.52 -5.06
CA TYR A 133 -25.25 -8.52 -5.15
C TYR A 133 -25.57 -9.28 -3.86
N ILE A 134 -24.95 -8.92 -2.73
CA ILE A 134 -25.21 -9.58 -1.44
C ILE A 134 -25.61 -8.54 -0.39
N THR A 135 -26.91 -8.34 -0.22
CA THR A 135 -27.50 -7.37 0.72
C THR A 135 -27.23 -7.68 2.20
N PHE A 136 -26.78 -8.90 2.52
CA PHE A 136 -26.39 -9.35 3.86
C PHE A 136 -25.09 -10.18 3.81
N GLY A 137 -24.05 -9.59 3.23
CA GLY A 137 -22.73 -10.19 3.12
C GLY A 137 -21.70 -9.56 4.05
N LYS A 138 -20.50 -10.14 4.10
CA LYS A 138 -19.33 -9.53 4.76
C LYS A 138 -18.75 -8.36 3.95
N GLU A 139 -19.07 -8.29 2.67
CA GLU A 139 -18.65 -7.27 1.71
C GLU A 139 -19.12 -5.88 2.18
N PRO A 140 -20.43 -5.64 2.46
CA PRO A 140 -20.89 -4.41 3.11
C PRO A 140 -20.17 -4.06 4.42
N LEU A 141 -19.85 -5.05 5.26
CA LEU A 141 -19.17 -4.82 6.54
C LEU A 141 -17.71 -4.38 6.32
N VAL A 142 -16.98 -5.05 5.43
CA VAL A 142 -15.61 -4.67 5.05
C VAL A 142 -15.59 -3.27 4.44
N ASN A 143 -16.51 -2.99 3.51
CA ASN A 143 -16.62 -1.66 2.90
C ASN A 143 -16.89 -0.58 3.96
N TYR A 144 -17.84 -0.80 4.87
CA TYR A 144 -18.14 0.11 5.96
C TYR A 144 -16.90 0.39 6.83
N MET A 145 -16.14 -0.66 7.19
CA MET A 145 -14.90 -0.50 7.97
C MET A 145 -13.87 0.36 7.24
N LEU A 146 -13.69 0.16 5.94
CA LEU A 146 -12.76 0.95 5.12
C LEU A 146 -13.18 2.42 5.02
N LEU A 147 -14.48 2.67 4.78
CA LEU A 147 -15.04 4.03 4.75
C LEU A 147 -14.84 4.73 6.10
N LYS A 148 -15.09 4.05 7.22
CA LYS A 148 -14.84 4.61 8.56
C LYS A 148 -13.37 4.87 8.84
N LYS A 149 -12.47 3.99 8.40
CA LYS A 149 -11.03 4.23 8.49
C LYS A 149 -10.61 5.48 7.70
N LYS A 150 -11.13 5.64 6.47
CA LYS A 150 -10.90 6.81 5.61
C LYS A 150 -11.43 8.09 6.26
N GLU A 151 -12.66 8.08 6.78
CA GLU A 151 -13.26 9.21 7.48
C GLU A 151 -12.41 9.67 8.67
N ILE A 152 -11.98 8.73 9.52
CA ILE A 152 -11.10 9.03 10.66
C ILE A 152 -9.75 9.61 10.19
N ARG A 153 -9.16 9.07 9.11
CA ARG A 153 -7.89 9.59 8.56
C ARG A 153 -8.04 11.04 8.08
N LEU A 154 -9.12 11.34 7.35
CA LEU A 154 -9.42 12.70 6.86
C LEU A 154 -9.65 13.67 8.02
N LEU A 155 -10.44 13.29 9.03
CA LEU A 155 -10.65 14.10 10.23
C LEU A 155 -9.33 14.42 10.95
N ARG A 156 -8.43 13.44 11.08
CA ARG A 156 -7.09 13.68 11.67
C ARG A 156 -6.26 14.66 10.84
N GLN A 157 -6.32 14.58 9.52
CA GLN A 157 -5.60 15.51 8.65
C GLN A 157 -6.10 16.94 8.86
N ILE A 158 -7.41 17.16 8.80
CA ILE A 158 -8.03 18.46 9.06
C ILE A 158 -7.65 18.99 10.44
N LEU A 159 -7.66 18.14 11.46
CA LEU A 159 -7.28 18.53 12.83
C LEU A 159 -5.80 18.92 12.94
N ARG A 160 -4.89 18.18 12.30
CA ARG A 160 -3.46 18.54 12.25
C ARG A 160 -3.22 19.88 11.58
N GLU A 161 -3.90 20.13 10.46
CA GLU A 161 -3.82 21.41 9.75
C GLU A 161 -4.35 22.57 10.59
N LYS A 162 -5.42 22.36 11.37
CA LYS A 162 -5.97 23.38 12.29
C LYS A 162 -5.11 23.62 13.53
N LEU A 163 -4.46 22.58 14.06
CA LEU A 163 -3.62 22.67 15.26
C LEU A 163 -2.22 23.24 14.97
N THR A 164 -1.79 23.20 13.72
CA THR A 164 -0.50 23.77 13.30
C THR A 164 -0.74 25.22 12.89
N PRO A 165 -0.39 26.22 13.71
CA PRO A 165 -0.54 27.61 13.31
C PRO A 165 0.35 27.86 12.09
N GLN A 166 -0.25 28.19 10.93
CA GLN A 166 0.52 28.73 9.82
C GLN A 166 1.22 30.01 10.32
N PRO A 167 2.52 30.22 10.04
CA PRO A 167 3.13 31.51 10.31
C PRO A 167 2.32 32.55 9.54
N ARG A 168 1.67 33.47 10.27
CA ARG A 168 0.98 34.60 9.65
C ARG A 168 1.99 35.25 8.70
N ALA A 169 1.68 35.25 7.40
CA ALA A 169 2.46 36.00 6.44
C ALA A 169 2.66 37.41 7.02
N ARG A 170 3.91 37.80 7.26
CA ARG A 170 4.23 39.17 7.63
C ARG A 170 3.72 40.02 6.47
N SER A 171 2.66 40.78 6.69
CA SER A 171 2.27 41.87 5.82
C SER A 171 3.43 42.87 5.83
N THR A 172 4.32 42.76 4.86
CA THR A 172 5.23 43.84 4.48
C THR A 172 4.45 44.76 3.56
N GLY A 173 4.23 46.00 4.01
CA GLY A 173 3.62 47.08 3.23
C GLY A 173 2.40 47.67 3.91
#